data_AF-A0A2H0DR33-F1
#
_entry.id   AF-A0A2H0DR33-F1
#
_cell.length_a   1.000
_cell.length_b   1.000
_cell.length_c   1.000
_cell.angle_alpha   90.00
_cell.angle_beta   90.00
_cell.angle_gamma   90.00
#
_symmetry.space_group_name_H-M   'P 1'
#
loop_
_entity.id
_entity.type
_entity.pdbx_description
1 polymer ?
#
loop_
_entity_poly.entity_id
_entity_poly.type
_entity_poly.pdbx_seq_one_letter_code
_entity_poly.pdbx_strand_id
1 'polypeptide(L)'
;MNLMKRFRRGFTLIELMMVVVVLGILSSIAATRYVDAMRKANDGATKGNLGALRSALGIYYANMLSQYPQNLALLDDNRAYINRVPMTVLRDYHADSNTSSEGAAAAVLTDGGGWSYVNAPTDANYGKVWINCSHTDAAGRVWTSY
;
A
#
# COMPACT_ATOMS: atom_id res chain seq x y z
N MET A 1 67.65 -12.58 4.84
CA MET A 1 66.20 -12.61 5.14
C MET A 1 65.46 -12.91 3.85
N ASN A 2 65.12 -14.18 3.59
CA ASN A 2 64.46 -14.56 2.33
C ASN A 2 63.00 -14.13 2.34
N LEU A 3 62.66 -13.15 1.49
CA LEU A 3 61.32 -12.63 1.33
C LEU A 3 60.53 -13.58 0.41
N MET A 4 59.68 -14.41 0.99
CA MET A 4 58.86 -15.38 0.25
C MET A 4 57.82 -14.63 -0.60
N LYS A 5 58.08 -14.48 -1.90
CA LYS A 5 57.13 -13.92 -2.87
C LYS A 5 55.89 -14.82 -2.93
N ARG A 6 54.78 -14.36 -2.34
CA ARG A 6 53.47 -14.98 -2.54
C ARG A 6 53.06 -14.83 -4.01
N PHE A 7 52.93 -15.95 -4.73
CA PHE A 7 52.32 -15.96 -6.06
C PHE A 7 50.86 -15.51 -5.95
N ARG A 8 50.56 -14.30 -6.43
CA ARG A 8 49.19 -13.84 -6.63
C ARG A 8 48.61 -14.56 -7.85
N ARG A 9 47.78 -15.58 -7.63
CA ARG A 9 46.95 -16.17 -8.70
C ARG A 9 45.91 -15.12 -9.12
N GLY A 10 45.92 -14.73 -10.39
CA GLY A 10 44.86 -13.92 -11.00
C GLY A 10 43.67 -14.79 -11.38
N PHE A 11 42.46 -14.20 -11.41
CA PHE A 11 41.26 -14.85 -11.92
C PHE A 11 41.39 -15.12 -13.43
N THR A 12 40.83 -16.23 -13.88
CA THR A 12 40.78 -16.55 -15.31
C THR A 12 39.65 -15.79 -16.02
N LEU A 13 39.82 -15.48 -17.31
CA LEU A 13 38.74 -14.87 -18.11
C LEU A 13 37.49 -15.77 -18.13
N ILE A 14 37.68 -17.09 -18.20
CA ILE A 14 36.58 -18.05 -18.21
C ILE A 14 35.82 -18.08 -16.87
N GLU A 15 36.50 -17.91 -15.73
CA GLU A 15 35.82 -17.76 -14.42
C GLU A 15 34.92 -16.54 -14.41
N LEU A 16 35.42 -15.38 -14.86
CA LEU A 16 34.61 -14.16 -14.87
C LEU A 16 33.41 -14.31 -15.81
N MET A 17 33.59 -14.92 -16.98
CA MET A 17 32.52 -15.17 -17.94
C MET A 17 31.45 -16.11 -17.38
N MET A 18 31.84 -17.22 -16.75
CA MET A 18 30.89 -18.15 -16.14
C MET A 18 30.10 -17.46 -15.02
N VAL A 19 30.74 -16.62 -14.21
CA VAL A 19 30.08 -15.89 -13.12
C VAL A 19 29.01 -14.95 -13.65
N VAL A 20 29.30 -14.11 -14.64
CA VAL A 20 28.28 -13.18 -15.18
C VAL A 20 27.15 -13.91 -15.89
N VAL A 21 27.41 -15.06 -16.50
CA VAL A 21 26.37 -15.92 -17.09
C VAL A 21 25.44 -16.47 -16.00
N VAL A 22 26.00 -17.04 -14.93
CA VAL A 22 25.19 -17.56 -13.80
C VAL A 22 24.40 -16.43 -13.14
N LEU A 23 25.02 -15.27 -12.91
CA LEU A 23 24.34 -14.09 -12.36
C LEU A 23 23.22 -13.59 -13.28
N GLY A 24 23.40 -13.63 -14.60
CA GLY A 24 22.37 -13.27 -15.57
C GLY A 24 21.14 -14.17 -15.48
N ILE A 25 21.34 -15.49 -15.39
CA ILE A 25 20.25 -16.46 -15.22
C ILE A 25 19.51 -16.22 -13.90
N LEU A 26 20.23 -16.13 -12.79
CA LEU A 26 19.63 -15.90 -11.47
C LEU A 26 18.89 -14.56 -11.39
N SER A 27 19.44 -13.50 -11.98
CA SER A 27 18.83 -12.17 -12.00
C SER A 27 17.48 -12.16 -12.73
N SER A 28 17.36 -12.90 -13.85
CA SER A 28 16.11 -12.98 -14.61
C SER A 28 14.96 -13.59 -13.80
N ILE A 29 15.23 -14.64 -13.01
CA ILE A 29 14.23 -15.31 -12.16
C ILE A 29 13.90 -14.46 -10.93
N ALA A 30 14.91 -13.79 -10.36
CA ALA A 30 14.73 -12.92 -9.20
C ALA A 30 13.86 -11.69 -9.53
N ALA A 31 14.00 -11.13 -10.74
CA ALA A 31 13.27 -9.94 -11.16
C ALA A 31 11.74 -10.12 -11.14
N THR A 32 11.23 -11.23 -11.68
CA THR A 32 9.78 -11.49 -11.72
C THR A 32 9.21 -11.69 -10.31
N ARG A 33 9.90 -12.50 -9.48
CA ARG A 33 9.49 -12.73 -8.08
C ARG A 33 9.51 -11.46 -7.24
N TYR A 34 10.44 -10.55 -7.52
CA TYR A 34 10.53 -9.28 -6.83
C TYR A 34 9.31 -8.39 -7.10
N VAL A 35 8.82 -8.35 -8.33
CA VAL A 35 7.60 -7.58 -8.68
C VAL A 35 6.38 -8.11 -7.94
N ASP A 36 6.18 -9.42 -7.89
CA ASP A 36 5.07 -10.04 -7.16
C ASP A 36 5.15 -9.78 -5.65
N ALA A 37 6.35 -9.86 -5.07
CA ALA A 37 6.57 -9.56 -3.67
C ALA A 37 6.23 -8.08 -3.35
N MET A 38 6.61 -7.16 -4.23
CA MET A 38 6.29 -5.74 -4.08
C MET A 38 4.79 -5.47 -4.19
N ARG A 39 4.08 -6.12 -5.12
CA ARG A 39 2.62 -6.03 -5.21
C ARG A 39 1.95 -6.46 -3.90
N LYS A 40 2.32 -7.62 -3.35
CA LYS A 40 1.79 -8.10 -2.07
C LYS A 40 2.12 -7.18 -0.89
N ALA A 41 3.30 -6.59 -0.88
CA ALA A 41 3.70 -5.62 0.15
C ALA A 41 2.85 -4.35 0.08
N ASN A 42 2.61 -3.82 -1.13
CA ASN A 42 1.75 -2.67 -1.36
C ASN A 42 0.29 -2.96 -0.94
N ASP A 43 -0.21 -4.15 -1.25
CA ASP A 43 -1.55 -4.57 -0.82
C ASP A 43 -1.66 -4.61 0.70
N GLY A 44 -0.65 -5.18 1.35
CA GLY A 44 -0.55 -5.22 2.81
C GLY A 44 -0.49 -3.83 3.43
N ALA A 45 0.26 -2.91 2.83
CA ALA A 45 0.34 -1.52 3.26
C ALA A 45 -1.02 -0.82 3.15
N THR A 46 -1.72 -0.95 2.02
CA THR A 46 -3.05 -0.38 1.82
C THR A 46 -4.07 -0.94 2.82
N LYS A 47 -4.07 -2.25 3.05
CA LYS A 47 -4.95 -2.92 4.03
C LYS A 47 -4.64 -2.50 5.47
N GLY A 48 -3.37 -2.36 5.82
CA GLY A 48 -2.93 -1.84 7.12
C GLY A 48 -3.40 -0.39 7.33
N ASN A 49 -3.24 0.45 6.31
CA ASN A 49 -3.70 1.83 6.31
C ASN A 49 -5.23 1.95 6.44
N LEU A 50 -5.99 1.07 5.77
CA LEU A 50 -7.44 0.98 5.95
C LEU A 50 -7.81 0.64 7.40
N GLY A 51 -7.11 -0.32 8.00
CA GLY A 51 -7.31 -0.67 9.42
C GLY A 51 -7.04 0.49 10.36
N ALA A 52 -5.97 1.26 10.12
CA ALA A 52 -5.65 2.46 10.89
C ALA A 52 -6.75 3.53 10.77
N LEU A 53 -7.27 3.77 9.56
CA LEU A 53 -8.39 4.69 9.33
C LEU A 53 -9.67 4.25 10.05
N ARG A 54 -10.02 2.96 9.97
CA ARG A 54 -11.19 2.41 10.66
C ARG A 54 -11.09 2.55 12.18
N SER A 55 -9.89 2.34 12.72
CA SER A 55 -9.63 2.56 14.14
C SER A 55 -9.83 4.02 14.53
N ALA A 56 -9.24 4.96 13.77
CA ALA A 56 -9.38 6.39 14.00
C ALA A 56 -10.85 6.85 13.93
N LEU A 57 -11.60 6.38 12.93
CA LEU A 57 -13.05 6.63 12.81
C LEU A 57 -13.83 6.12 14.02
N GLY A 58 -13.48 4.92 14.52
CA GLY A 58 -14.11 4.36 15.72
C GLY A 58 -13.86 5.18 16.98
N ILE A 59 -12.63 5.68 17.16
CA ILE A 59 -12.28 6.55 18.30
C ILE A 59 -13.00 7.90 18.17
N TYR A 60 -13.03 8.50 16.97
CA TYR A 60 -13.76 9.74 16.72
C TYR A 60 -15.24 9.60 17.09
N TYR A 61 -15.87 8.52 16.62
CA TYR A 61 -17.28 8.23 16.89
C TYR A 61 -17.57 8.12 18.40
N ALA A 62 -16.66 7.48 19.16
CA ALA A 62 -16.78 7.36 20.61
C ALA A 62 -16.69 8.71 21.32
N ASN A 63 -15.85 9.64 20.83
CA ASN A 63 -15.66 10.95 21.43
C ASN A 63 -16.75 11.97 21.05
N MET A 64 -17.37 11.82 19.88
CA MET A 64 -18.26 12.81 19.27
C MET A 64 -19.74 12.43 19.35
N LEU A 65 -20.16 11.82 20.48
CA LEU A 65 -21.56 11.48 20.76
C LEU A 65 -22.22 10.67 19.62
N SER A 66 -21.53 9.63 19.15
CA SER A 66 -22.04 8.75 18.08
C SER A 66 -22.17 9.43 16.71
N GLN A 67 -21.32 10.43 16.42
CA GLN A 67 -21.22 11.04 15.11
C GLN A 67 -19.87 10.73 14.48
N TYR A 68 -19.90 10.29 13.23
CA TYR A 68 -18.69 10.17 12.41
C TYR A 68 -18.30 11.53 11.82
N PRO A 69 -17.02 11.75 11.50
CA PRO A 69 -16.55 13.04 11.00
C PRO A 69 -17.21 13.39 9.66
N GLN A 70 -17.36 14.69 9.39
CA GLN A 70 -17.91 15.15 8.11
C GLN A 70 -16.97 14.89 6.93
N ASN A 71 -15.67 14.72 7.19
CA ASN A 71 -14.67 14.35 6.19
C ASN A 71 -13.48 13.66 6.87
N LEU A 72 -12.66 12.92 6.11
CA LEU A 72 -11.52 12.20 6.68
C LEU A 72 -10.40 13.12 7.20
N ALA A 73 -10.32 14.37 6.72
CA ALA A 73 -9.32 15.33 7.19
C ALA A 73 -9.53 15.70 8.67
N LEU A 74 -10.75 15.68 9.18
CA LEU A 74 -10.99 15.92 10.62
C LEU A 74 -10.36 14.86 11.55
N LEU A 75 -9.94 13.71 11.03
CA LEU A 75 -9.22 12.70 11.82
C LEU A 75 -7.77 13.12 12.12
N ASP A 76 -7.16 13.90 11.23
CA ASP A 76 -5.79 14.39 11.42
C ASP A 76 -5.72 15.79 12.05
N ASP A 77 -6.87 16.38 12.36
CA ASP A 77 -6.94 17.67 13.04
C ASP A 77 -6.20 17.60 14.39
N ASN A 78 -5.17 18.43 14.50
CA ASN A 78 -4.19 18.42 15.60
C ASN A 78 -3.64 17.02 15.96
N ARG A 79 -3.66 16.06 15.02
CA ARG A 79 -3.26 14.65 15.19
C ARG A 79 -4.00 13.93 16.33
N ALA A 80 -5.24 14.32 16.60
CA ALA A 80 -6.00 13.78 17.72
C ALA A 80 -6.37 12.29 17.55
N TYR A 81 -6.67 11.85 16.31
CA TYR A 81 -7.10 10.48 16.03
C TYR A 81 -6.11 9.71 15.16
N ILE A 82 -5.43 10.40 14.24
CA ILE A 82 -4.38 9.83 13.40
C ILE A 82 -3.34 10.90 13.06
N ASN A 83 -2.08 10.50 12.83
CA ASN A 83 -1.01 11.45 12.50
C ASN A 83 -1.20 12.18 11.17
N ARG A 84 -1.84 11.51 10.20
CA ARG A 84 -2.28 11.99 8.88
C ARG A 84 -3.22 10.96 8.27
N VAL A 85 -4.11 11.36 7.37
CA VAL A 85 -4.82 10.41 6.51
C VAL A 85 -3.78 9.61 5.68
N PRO A 86 -3.68 8.29 5.84
CA PRO A 86 -2.70 7.49 5.13
C PRO A 86 -3.05 7.36 3.65
N MET A 87 -2.08 7.00 2.83
CA MET A 87 -2.27 6.79 1.40
C MET A 87 -2.65 5.34 1.09
N THR A 88 -3.44 5.14 0.04
CA THR A 88 -3.53 3.84 -0.64
C THR A 88 -2.34 3.69 -1.57
N VAL A 89 -1.77 2.49 -1.64
CA VAL A 89 -0.68 2.13 -2.55
C VAL A 89 -1.23 1.11 -3.55
N LEU A 90 -1.67 1.59 -4.72
CA LEU A 90 -2.42 0.83 -5.72
C LEU A 90 -1.70 0.80 -7.08
N ARG A 91 -0.37 0.62 -7.03
CA ARG A 91 0.60 0.86 -8.13
C ARG A 91 0.28 0.20 -9.48
N ASP A 92 -0.62 -0.78 -9.53
CA ASP A 92 -1.05 -1.46 -10.75
C ASP A 92 -2.14 -0.70 -11.52
N TYR A 93 -2.94 0.12 -10.84
CA TYR A 93 -4.16 0.71 -11.41
C TYR A 93 -4.31 2.20 -11.17
N HIS A 94 -3.92 2.65 -9.97
CA HIS A 94 -4.08 4.05 -9.56
C HIS A 94 -2.79 4.57 -8.94
N ALA A 95 -2.59 5.89 -9.07
CA ALA A 95 -1.51 6.55 -8.35
C ALA A 95 -1.75 6.44 -6.84
N ASP A 96 -0.64 6.40 -6.12
CA ASP A 96 -0.61 6.51 -4.68
C ASP A 96 -1.35 7.78 -4.23
N SER A 97 -2.41 7.64 -3.43
CA SER A 97 -3.30 8.75 -3.08
C SER A 97 -3.85 8.63 -1.66
N ASN A 98 -3.97 9.77 -0.97
CA ASN A 98 -4.67 9.90 0.30
C ASN A 98 -6.00 10.68 0.15
N THR A 99 -6.43 10.98 -1.08
CA THR A 99 -7.69 11.68 -1.34
C THR A 99 -8.88 10.80 -0.99
N SER A 100 -9.96 11.43 -0.54
CA SER A 100 -11.23 10.77 -0.25
C SER A 100 -12.35 11.25 -1.17
N SER A 101 -13.16 10.31 -1.65
CA SER A 101 -14.50 10.57 -2.18
C SER A 101 -15.50 10.38 -1.06
N GLU A 102 -16.29 11.41 -0.77
CA GLU A 102 -17.12 11.49 0.44
C GLU A 102 -18.57 11.83 0.11
N GLY A 103 -19.52 11.14 0.74
CA GLY A 103 -20.95 11.29 0.44
C GLY A 103 -21.77 10.05 0.82
N ALA A 104 -22.93 9.87 0.17
CA ALA A 104 -23.70 8.63 0.27
C ALA A 104 -22.97 7.46 -0.44
N ALA A 105 -23.23 6.22 -0.02
CA ALA A 105 -22.49 5.04 -0.47
C ALA A 105 -22.47 4.87 -2.00
N ALA A 106 -23.57 5.19 -2.68
CA ALA A 106 -23.66 5.11 -4.14
C ALA A 106 -22.84 6.20 -4.87
N ALA A 107 -22.55 7.32 -4.20
CA ALA A 107 -21.86 8.47 -4.80
C ALA A 107 -20.34 8.43 -4.64
N VAL A 108 -19.83 7.63 -3.70
CA VAL A 108 -18.39 7.61 -3.34
C VAL A 108 -17.57 6.56 -4.07
N LEU A 109 -18.21 5.72 -4.89
CA LEU A 109 -17.56 4.69 -5.71
C LEU A 109 -17.24 5.25 -7.09
N THR A 110 -16.05 5.83 -7.25
CA THR A 110 -15.66 6.54 -8.48
C THR A 110 -14.51 5.87 -9.24
N ASP A 111 -13.93 4.79 -8.69
CA ASP A 111 -12.70 4.17 -9.20
C ASP A 111 -11.56 5.20 -9.38
N GLY A 112 -11.41 6.11 -8.42
CA GLY A 112 -10.41 7.19 -8.47
C GLY A 112 -9.10 6.89 -7.75
N GLY A 113 -8.99 5.73 -7.08
CA GLY A 113 -7.97 5.48 -6.07
C GLY A 113 -8.25 6.23 -4.77
N GLY A 114 -7.38 6.05 -3.77
CA GLY A 114 -7.59 6.63 -2.44
C GLY A 114 -8.77 5.97 -1.71
N TRP A 115 -9.49 6.78 -0.94
CA TRP A 115 -10.53 6.31 -0.02
C TRP A 115 -11.93 6.66 -0.50
N SER A 116 -12.88 5.76 -0.29
CA SER A 116 -14.31 6.06 -0.33
C SER A 116 -14.82 6.08 1.10
N TYR A 117 -15.51 7.15 1.49
CA TYR A 117 -15.98 7.31 2.86
C TYR A 117 -17.44 7.79 2.91
N VAL A 118 -18.27 7.08 3.68
CA VAL A 118 -19.69 7.44 3.81
C VAL A 118 -19.90 8.38 5.00
N ASN A 119 -20.01 9.67 4.70
CA ASN A 119 -20.26 10.72 5.70
C ASN A 119 -21.75 11.13 5.78
N ALA A 120 -22.62 10.53 4.97
CA ALA A 120 -24.06 10.81 4.96
C ALA A 120 -24.76 10.13 6.16
N PRO A 121 -25.28 10.89 7.16
CA PRO A 121 -25.82 10.30 8.40
C PRO A 121 -27.07 9.43 8.20
N THR A 122 -27.78 9.62 7.09
CA THR A 122 -29.00 8.87 6.75
C THR A 122 -28.71 7.59 5.97
N ASP A 123 -27.45 7.35 5.56
CA ASP A 123 -27.06 6.15 4.80
C ASP A 123 -26.85 4.96 5.76
N ALA A 124 -27.29 3.76 5.37
CA ALA A 124 -27.07 2.54 6.14
C ALA A 124 -25.58 2.18 6.30
N ASN A 125 -24.71 2.77 5.47
CA ASN A 125 -23.27 2.61 5.51
C ASN A 125 -22.56 3.77 6.22
N TYR A 126 -23.28 4.64 6.93
CA TYR A 126 -22.68 5.78 7.63
C TYR A 126 -21.46 5.36 8.48
N GLY A 127 -20.34 6.06 8.27
CA GLY A 127 -19.07 5.79 8.93
C GLY A 127 -18.20 4.70 8.28
N LYS A 128 -18.69 3.99 7.26
CA LYS A 128 -17.88 3.02 6.55
C LYS A 128 -16.86 3.70 5.63
N VAL A 129 -15.67 3.13 5.60
CA VAL A 129 -14.57 3.50 4.70
C VAL A 129 -14.05 2.25 4.00
N TRP A 130 -13.72 2.38 2.72
CA TRP A 130 -13.12 1.34 1.89
C TRP A 130 -12.18 1.96 0.83
N ILE A 131 -11.48 1.11 0.08
CA ILE A 131 -10.59 1.55 -1.00
C ILE A 131 -11.43 1.89 -2.23
N ASN A 132 -11.25 3.09 -2.79
CA ASN A 132 -11.99 3.56 -3.95
C ASN A 132 -11.39 3.03 -5.26
N CYS A 133 -11.47 1.71 -5.47
CA CYS A 133 -10.92 1.06 -6.67
C CYS A 133 -11.77 -0.14 -7.08
N SER A 134 -12.19 -0.20 -8.35
CA SER A 134 -12.94 -1.34 -8.89
C SER A 134 -12.06 -2.52 -9.33
N HIS A 135 -10.74 -2.36 -9.29
CA HIS A 135 -9.80 -3.41 -9.64
C HIS A 135 -9.55 -4.36 -8.47
N THR A 136 -8.75 -5.40 -8.72
CA THR A 136 -8.43 -6.45 -7.73
C THR A 136 -7.05 -6.28 -7.10
N ASP A 137 -6.90 -6.82 -5.89
CA ASP A 137 -5.61 -7.02 -5.26
C ASP A 137 -4.83 -8.19 -5.91
N ALA A 138 -3.61 -8.47 -5.43
CA ALA A 138 -2.78 -9.57 -5.91
C ALA A 138 -3.37 -10.96 -5.65
N ALA A 139 -4.43 -11.08 -4.85
CA ALA A 139 -5.17 -12.32 -4.60
C ALA A 139 -6.45 -12.43 -5.45
N GLY A 140 -6.76 -11.44 -6.29
CA GLY A 140 -7.93 -11.42 -7.16
C GLY A 140 -9.21 -10.91 -6.49
N ARG A 141 -9.13 -10.28 -5.31
CA ARG A 141 -10.28 -9.72 -4.61
C ARG A 141 -10.43 -8.23 -4.92
N VAL A 142 -11.66 -7.80 -5.22
CA VAL A 142 -11.96 -6.40 -5.56
C VAL A 142 -11.71 -5.48 -4.36
N TRP A 143 -11.04 -4.36 -4.59
CA TRP A 143 -10.64 -3.42 -3.54
C TRP A 143 -11.80 -2.81 -2.74
N THR A 144 -12.93 -2.55 -3.38
CA THR A 144 -14.14 -2.05 -2.70
C THR A 144 -14.79 -3.05 -1.75
N SER A 145 -14.39 -4.33 -1.77
CA SER A 145 -14.91 -5.37 -0.90
C SER A 145 -14.22 -5.48 0.46
N TYR A 146 -13.20 -4.64 0.71
CA TYR A 146 -12.44 -4.61 1.96
C TYR A 146 -13.05 -3.71 3.00
#